data_AF-A0A7C2XAC8-F1
#
_entry.id   AF-A0A7C2XAC8-F1
#
_cell.length_a   1.000
_cell.length_b   1.000
_cell.length_c   1.000
_cell.angle_alpha   90.00
_cell.angle_beta   90.00
_cell.angle_gamma   90.00
#
_symmetry.space_group_name_H-M   'P 1'
#
loop_
_entity.id
_entity.type
_entity.pdbx_description
1 polymer ?
#
loop_
_entity_poly.entity_id
_entity_poly.type
_entity_poly.pdbx_seq_one_letter_code
_entity_poly.pdbx_strand_id
1 'polypeptide(L)'
;MEDLKNIISLGFSGGDVIRAFLITFTIAIIVRKKRSSWFLGAIALFIDRLIWPIAGMALAGSDIHSIYSSIAALGKTFVDDLGVYVVRYVGLTVMIALFVFLRSNLHARLDPPKEAAA
;
A
#
# COMPACT_ATOMS: atom_id res chain seq x y z
N MET A 1 12.03 22.95 -0.48
CA MET A 1 12.56 21.65 0.00
C MET A 1 11.88 21.21 1.30
N GLU A 2 11.55 22.13 2.22
CA GLU A 2 10.82 21.82 3.45
C GLU A 2 9.40 21.28 3.20
N ASP A 3 8.67 21.85 2.24
CA ASP A 3 7.32 21.36 1.89
C ASP A 3 7.31 19.90 1.43
N LEU A 4 8.27 19.50 0.58
CA LEU A 4 8.38 18.12 0.15
C LEU A 4 8.70 17.18 1.32
N LYS A 5 9.60 17.60 2.24
CA LYS A 5 9.93 16.84 3.44
C LYS A 5 8.71 16.69 4.35
N ASN A 6 7.90 17.74 4.50
CA ASN A 6 6.67 17.73 5.28
C ASN A 6 5.61 16.80 4.65
N ILE A 7 5.42 16.87 3.33
CA ILE A 7 4.48 15.99 2.61
C ILE A 7 4.92 14.53 2.72
N ILE A 8 6.22 14.23 2.61
CA ILE A 8 6.75 12.88 2.81
C ILE A 8 6.51 12.40 4.25
N SER A 9 6.78 13.25 5.24
CA SER A 9 6.55 12.93 6.64
C SER A 9 5.08 12.70 6.96
N LEU A 10 4.17 13.45 6.33
CA LEU A 10 2.71 13.30 6.46
C LEU A 10 2.22 12.03 5.75
N GLY A 11 2.77 11.71 4.58
CA GLY A 11 2.40 10.52 3.81
C GLY A 11 2.81 9.20 4.46
N PHE A 12 3.83 9.23 5.33
CA PHE A 12 4.42 8.07 6.00
C PHE A 12 4.65 8.33 7.50
N SER A 13 3.63 8.81 8.21
CA SER A 13 3.74 9.14 9.63
C SER A 13 3.56 7.91 10.55
N GLY A 14 4.55 7.60 11.40
CA GLY A 14 4.43 6.60 12.48
C GLY A 14 3.76 5.26 12.07
N GLY A 15 2.56 4.99 12.61
CA GLY A 15 1.79 3.76 12.37
C GLY A 15 1.35 3.52 10.91
N ASP A 16 1.36 4.57 10.08
CA ASP A 16 1.05 4.46 8.65
C ASP A 16 2.11 3.66 7.87
N VAL A 17 3.36 3.66 8.34
CA VAL A 17 4.47 2.92 7.70
C VAL A 17 4.31 1.42 7.91
N ILE A 18 3.98 0.99 9.12
CA ILE A 18 3.79 -0.44 9.45
C ILE A 18 2.60 -0.98 8.67
N ARG A 19 1.51 -0.21 8.59
CA ARG A 19 0.34 -0.58 7.79
C ARG A 19 0.68 -0.70 6.31
N ALA A 20 1.35 0.31 5.75
CA ALA A 20 1.82 0.29 4.36
C ALA A 20 2.72 -0.92 4.09
N PHE A 21 3.63 -1.24 5.01
CA PHE A 21 4.48 -2.42 4.95
C PHE A 21 3.66 -3.71 4.88
N LEU A 22 2.69 -3.91 5.79
CA LEU A 22 1.86 -5.11 5.80
C LEU A 22 1.05 -5.25 4.51
N ILE A 23 0.40 -4.18 4.05
CA ILE A 23 -0.41 -4.19 2.82
C ILE A 23 0.47 -4.56 1.61
N THR A 24 1.60 -3.86 1.45
CA THR A 24 2.48 -4.06 0.29
C THR A 24 3.17 -5.42 0.30
N PHE A 25 3.54 -5.93 1.48
CA PHE A 25 4.07 -7.28 1.65
C PHE A 25 3.03 -8.36 1.29
N THR A 26 1.81 -8.26 1.80
CA THR A 26 0.71 -9.19 1.48
C THR A 26 0.40 -9.20 -0.01
N ILE A 27 0.32 -8.01 -0.64
CA ILE A 27 0.11 -7.91 -2.10
C ILE A 27 1.25 -8.57 -2.86
N ALA A 28 2.51 -8.32 -2.47
CA ALA A 28 3.68 -8.88 -3.13
C ALA A 28 3.74 -10.41 -3.04
N ILE A 29 3.24 -11.02 -1.96
CA ILE A 29 3.13 -12.48 -1.81
C ILE A 29 2.05 -13.03 -2.75
N ILE A 30 0.85 -12.47 -2.69
CA ILE A 30 -0.34 -13.01 -3.39
C ILE A 30 -0.17 -12.87 -4.92
N VAL A 31 0.41 -11.76 -5.37
CA VAL A 31 0.45 -11.44 -6.79
C VAL A 31 1.55 -12.21 -7.52
N ARG A 32 1.20 -12.87 -8.62
CA ARG A 32 2.16 -13.48 -9.55
C ARG A 32 2.83 -12.41 -10.43
N LYS A 33 4.08 -12.66 -10.86
CA LYS A 33 5.00 -11.76 -11.59
C LYS A 33 4.45 -10.91 -12.75
N LYS A 34 3.24 -11.17 -13.27
CA LYS A 34 2.69 -10.56 -14.50
C LYS A 34 1.95 -9.24 -14.29
N ARG A 35 1.76 -8.74 -13.06
CA ARG A 35 1.05 -7.48 -12.82
C ARG A 35 2.00 -6.32 -12.58
N SER A 36 1.70 -5.17 -13.20
CA SER A 36 2.47 -3.93 -13.05
C SER A 36 2.47 -3.44 -11.60
N SER A 37 3.64 -3.10 -11.06
CA SER A 37 3.78 -2.54 -9.71
C SER A 37 2.96 -1.26 -9.52
N TRP A 38 2.79 -0.46 -10.58
CA TRP A 38 1.97 0.76 -10.56
C TRP A 38 0.49 0.46 -10.33
N PHE A 39 -0.02 -0.61 -10.96
CA PHE A 39 -1.39 -1.06 -10.73
C PHE A 39 -1.57 -1.62 -9.31
N LEU A 40 -0.59 -2.37 -8.83
CA LEU A 40 -0.60 -2.90 -7.47
C LEU A 40 -0.48 -1.80 -6.41
N GLY A 41 0.29 -0.74 -6.69
CA GLY A 41 0.37 0.45 -5.85
C GLY A 41 -0.97 1.18 -5.74
N ALA A 42 -1.77 1.18 -6.81
CA ALA A 42 -3.09 1.83 -6.80
C ALA A 42 -4.07 1.03 -5.94
N ILE A 43 -4.02 -0.30 -6.05
CA ILE A 43 -4.77 -1.20 -5.16
C ILE A 43 -4.32 -1.01 -3.71
N ALA A 44 -3.03 -0.95 -3.45
CA ALA A 44 -2.51 -0.75 -2.10
C ALA A 44 -2.97 0.57 -1.50
N LEU A 45 -2.95 1.67 -2.27
CA LEU A 45 -3.44 2.97 -1.85
C LEU A 45 -4.94 2.92 -1.53
N PHE A 46 -5.72 2.24 -2.37
CA PHE A 46 -7.15 2.07 -2.16
C PHE A 46 -7.46 1.29 -0.87
N ILE A 47 -6.73 0.19 -0.63
CA ILE A 47 -6.86 -0.59 0.61
C ILE A 47 -6.49 0.28 1.82
N ASP A 48 -5.38 1.01 1.73
CA ASP A 48 -4.86 1.83 2.82
C ASP A 48 -5.78 3.00 3.19
N ARG A 49 -6.39 3.66 2.20
CA ARG A 49 -7.20 4.87 2.40
C ARG A 49 -8.70 4.63 2.56
N LEU A 50 -9.23 3.57 1.96
CA LEU A 50 -10.66 3.29 2.01
C LEU A 50 -10.95 2.09 2.93
N ILE A 51 -10.34 0.95 2.66
CA ILE A 51 -10.70 -0.30 3.35
C ILE A 51 -10.24 -0.27 4.80
N TRP A 52 -9.02 0.20 5.07
CA TRP A 52 -8.49 0.17 6.43
C TRP A 52 -9.24 1.08 7.41
N PRO A 53 -9.55 2.36 7.08
CA PRO A 53 -10.33 3.21 7.98
C PRO A 53 -11.75 2.66 8.21
N ILE A 54 -12.42 2.19 7.15
CA ILE A 54 -13.77 1.60 7.27
C ILE A 54 -13.74 0.35 8.15
N ALA A 55 -12.79 -0.55 7.94
CA ALA A 55 -12.62 -1.74 8.77
C ALA A 55 -12.34 -1.37 10.24
N GLY A 56 -11.51 -0.36 10.48
CA GLY A 56 -11.24 0.15 11.84
C GLY A 56 -12.50 0.70 12.53
N MET A 57 -13.32 1.46 11.81
CA MET A 57 -14.57 2.01 12.35
C MET A 57 -15.61 0.92 12.61
N ALA A 58 -15.72 -0.06 11.72
CA ALA A 58 -16.60 -1.21 11.90
C ALA A 58 -16.21 -2.06 13.12
N LEU A 59 -14.90 -2.33 13.29
CA LEU A 59 -14.38 -3.06 14.46
C LEU A 59 -14.56 -2.27 15.76
N ALA A 60 -14.56 -0.95 15.70
CA ALA A 60 -14.87 -0.08 16.84
C ALA A 60 -16.38 -0.01 17.16
N GLY A 61 -17.24 -0.70 16.40
CA GLY A 61 -18.69 -0.69 16.60
C GLY A 61 -19.34 0.63 16.19
N SER A 62 -18.73 1.39 15.29
CA SER A 62 -19.27 2.67 14.82
C SER A 62 -20.57 2.47 14.04
N ASP A 63 -21.53 3.36 14.25
CA ASP A 63 -22.78 3.38 13.48
C ASP A 63 -22.51 3.57 11.97
N ILE A 64 -23.38 2.98 11.14
CA ILE A 64 -23.27 3.05 9.69
C ILE A 64 -23.27 4.51 9.19
N HIS A 65 -23.98 5.41 9.87
CA HIS A 65 -23.98 6.85 9.55
C HIS A 65 -22.60 7.49 9.72
N SER A 66 -21.84 7.06 10.73
CA SER A 66 -20.46 7.52 10.96
C SER A 66 -19.51 6.99 9.87
N ILE A 67 -19.75 5.78 9.36
CA ILE A 67 -18.97 5.24 8.24
C ILE A 67 -19.25 6.05 6.97
N TYR A 68 -20.52 6.37 6.68
CA TYR A 68 -20.89 7.21 5.54
C TYR A 68 -20.31 8.63 5.63
N SER A 69 -20.34 9.25 6.81
CA SER A 69 -19.78 10.59 6.99
C SER A 69 -18.26 10.61 6.81
N SER A 70 -17.56 9.55 7.22
CA SER A 70 -16.12 9.37 7.00
C SER A 70 -15.77 9.23 5.51
N ILE A 71 -16.55 8.47 4.75
CA ILE A 71 -16.39 8.37 3.28
C ILE A 71 -16.68 9.72 2.60
N ALA A 72 -17.72 10.44 3.05
CA ALA A 72 -18.03 11.77 2.53
C ALA A 72 -16.93 12.79 2.84
N ALA A 73 -16.27 12.69 4.00
CA ALA A 73 -15.15 13.54 4.37
C ALA A 73 -13.92 13.29 3.47
N LEU A 74 -13.61 12.03 3.14
CA LEU A 74 -12.55 11.67 2.20
C LEU A 74 -12.74 12.34 0.83
N GLY A 75 -13.99 12.45 0.35
CA GLY A 75 -14.29 13.13 -0.91
C GLY A 75 -14.06 14.64 -0.85
N LYS A 76 -14.35 15.28 0.29
CA LYS A 76 -14.23 16.73 0.45
C LYS A 76 -12.77 17.21 0.53
N THR A 77 -11.91 16.45 1.21
CA THR A 77 -10.48 16.81 1.36
C THR A 77 -9.60 16.21 0.28
N PHE A 78 -10.18 15.50 -0.71
CA PHE A 78 -9.43 14.74 -1.69
C PHE A 78 -8.40 15.59 -2.46
N VAL A 79 -8.79 16.80 -2.85
CA VAL A 79 -7.93 17.72 -3.61
C VAL A 79 -6.84 18.31 -2.71
N ASP A 80 -7.18 18.64 -1.47
CA ASP A 80 -6.25 19.21 -0.49
C ASP A 80 -5.16 18.18 -0.09
N ASP A 81 -5.53 16.90 -0.03
CA ASP A 81 -4.64 15.79 0.32
C ASP A 81 -3.93 15.16 -0.89
N LEU A 82 -4.15 15.68 -2.11
CA LEU A 82 -3.67 15.05 -3.35
C LEU A 82 -2.13 14.86 -3.35
N GLY A 83 -1.39 15.85 -2.84
CA GLY A 83 0.07 15.75 -2.71
C GLY A 83 0.51 14.60 -1.80
N VAL A 84 -0.19 14.40 -0.68
CA VAL A 84 0.05 13.28 0.24
C VAL A 84 -0.30 11.96 -0.44
N TYR A 85 -1.38 11.90 -1.21
CA TYR A 85 -1.78 10.69 -1.95
C TYR A 85 -0.78 10.30 -3.02
N VAL A 86 -0.23 11.26 -3.77
CA VAL A 86 0.80 11.00 -4.79
C VAL A 86 2.07 10.45 -4.13
N VAL A 87 2.54 11.08 -3.06
CA VAL A 87 3.74 10.59 -2.35
C VAL A 87 3.51 9.19 -1.78
N ARG A 88 2.34 8.95 -1.18
CA ARG A 88 2.00 7.63 -0.64
C ARG A 88 1.88 6.58 -1.72
N TYR A 89 1.25 6.91 -2.85
CA TYR A 89 1.16 6.03 -4.02
C TYR A 89 2.54 5.62 -4.55
N VAL A 90 3.44 6.58 -4.70
CA VAL A 90 4.81 6.31 -5.15
C VAL A 90 5.54 5.43 -4.15
N GLY A 91 5.47 5.75 -2.84
CA GLY A 91 6.13 4.94 -1.82
C GLY A 91 5.59 3.51 -1.74
N LEU A 92 4.26 3.31 -1.82
CA LEU A 92 3.65 1.98 -1.89
C LEU A 92 4.09 1.21 -3.13
N THR A 93 4.14 1.89 -4.29
CA THR A 93 4.59 1.28 -5.56
C THR A 93 6.04 0.81 -5.46
N VAL A 94 6.92 1.64 -4.89
CA VAL A 94 8.34 1.31 -4.67
C VAL A 94 8.48 0.14 -3.70
N MET A 95 7.73 0.12 -2.59
CA MET A 95 7.75 -1.00 -1.64
C MET A 95 7.30 -2.32 -2.28
N ILE A 96 6.22 -2.30 -3.08
CA ILE A 96 5.76 -3.49 -3.80
C ILE A 96 6.81 -3.97 -4.79
N ALA A 97 7.41 -3.05 -5.57
CA ALA A 97 8.47 -3.40 -6.50
C ALA A 97 9.67 -4.04 -5.78
N LEU A 98 10.07 -3.49 -4.63
CA LEU A 98 11.13 -4.03 -3.79
C LEU A 98 10.80 -5.45 -3.31
N PHE A 99 9.60 -5.68 -2.77
CA PHE A 99 9.21 -7.02 -2.30
C PHE A 99 9.10 -8.04 -3.44
N VAL A 100 8.56 -7.64 -4.60
CA VAL A 100 8.49 -8.50 -5.78
C VAL A 100 9.90 -8.85 -6.26
N PHE A 101 10.82 -7.89 -6.26
CA PHE A 101 12.22 -8.10 -6.58
C PHE A 101 12.89 -9.06 -5.60
N LEU A 102 12.77 -8.81 -4.29
CA LEU A 102 13.32 -9.67 -3.24
C LEU A 102 12.80 -11.11 -3.36
N ARG A 103 11.49 -11.28 -3.52
CA ARG A 103 10.86 -12.60 -3.73
C ARG A 103 11.42 -13.29 -4.97
N SER A 104 11.58 -12.56 -6.07
CA SER A 104 12.10 -13.14 -7.32
C SER A 104 13.56 -13.58 -7.22
N ASN A 105 14.39 -12.82 -6.50
CA ASN A 105 15.78 -13.20 -6.24
C ASN A 105 15.87 -14.37 -5.26
N LEU A 106 15.00 -14.41 -4.25
CA LEU A 106 14.95 -15.52 -3.30
C LEU A 106 14.58 -16.83 -4.01
N HIS A 107 13.54 -16.83 -4.86
CA HIS A 107 13.21 -18.00 -5.68
C HIS A 107 14.34 -18.40 -6.62
N ALA A 108 14.98 -17.44 -7.29
CA ALA A 108 16.10 -17.75 -8.19
C ALA A 108 17.31 -18.38 -7.48
N ARG A 109 17.49 -18.13 -6.18
CA ARG A 109 18.57 -18.72 -5.37
C ARG A 109 18.18 -20.03 -4.68
N LEU A 110 16.89 -20.25 -4.46
CA LEU A 110 16.36 -21.42 -3.75
C LEU A 110 15.86 -22.52 -4.71
N ASP A 111 15.53 -22.18 -5.96
CA ASP A 111 15.21 -23.18 -6.96
C ASP A 111 16.48 -23.95 -7.33
N PRO A 112 16.55 -25.28 -7.10
CA PRO A 112 17.71 -26.07 -7.47
C PRO A 112 17.91 -26.06 -8.99
N PRO A 113 19.17 -26.14 -9.48
CA PRO A 113 19.44 -26.19 -10.91
C PRO A 113 18.69 -27.38 -11.52
N LYS A 114 17.94 -27.11 -12.59
CA LYS A 114 17.11 -28.10 -13.31
C LYS A 114 17.91 -29.17 -14.08
N GLU A 115 19.14 -29.48 -13.66
CA GLU A 115 20.06 -30.37 -14.39
C GLU A 115 20.60 -31.55 -13.56
N ALA A 116 19.91 -31.96 -12.48
CA ALA A 116 20.24 -33.20 -11.76
C ALA A 116 19.15 -34.28 -11.87
N ALA A 117 18.33 -34.22 -12.92
CA ALA A 117 17.33 -35.24 -13.22
C ALA A 117 17.22 -35.44 -14.75
N ALA A 118 18.29 -35.96 -15.35
CA ALA A 118 18.28 -36.60 -16.66
C ALA A 118 19.32 -37.72 -16.66
#